data_AF-A0A3D3GHK5-F1
#
_entry.id   AF-A0A3D3GHK5-F1
#
_cell.length_a   1.000
_cell.length_b   1.000
_cell.length_c   1.000
_cell.angle_alpha   90.00
_cell.angle_beta   90.00
_cell.angle_gamma   90.00
#
_symmetry.space_group_name_H-M   'P 1'
#
loop_
_entity.id
_entity.type
_entity.pdbx_description
1 polymer ?
#
loop_
_entity_poly.entity_id
_entity_poly.type
_entity_poly.pdbx_seq_one_letter_code
_entity_poly.pdbx_strand_id
1 'polypeptide(L)'
;MCRYIARPAVAEERLQMRASGDVVLKLKHPYSDKTSHLLFSGLEFVEKLAALVPPPRIHLTRFFGCLAPHSKIRSAIVPKKAEVYACRVYSEQTPAVTPEPDSTPKKKRRMGWAELLARVFAIDITTCPQCSGELKVCAAIVEVSAIKKILGHLGLPDKPPDISPARLPSQMSFV
;
A
#
# COMPACT_ATOMS: atom_id res chain seq x y z
N MET A 1 -10.09 -10.15 -8.00
CA MET A 1 -10.27 -9.05 -7.01
C MET A 1 -10.42 -7.66 -7.64
N CYS A 2 -9.79 -7.36 -8.77
CA CYS A 2 -9.83 -6.03 -9.42
C CYS A 2 -11.20 -5.59 -9.98
N ARG A 3 -12.18 -6.51 -10.10
CA ARG A 3 -13.49 -6.25 -10.72
C ARG A 3 -14.39 -5.28 -9.93
N TYR A 4 -14.12 -5.07 -8.64
CA TYR A 4 -14.87 -4.12 -7.79
C TYR A 4 -14.23 -2.73 -7.72
N ILE A 5 -12.93 -2.60 -7.98
CA ILE A 5 -12.21 -1.32 -7.87
C ILE A 5 -12.49 -0.43 -9.09
N ALA A 6 -12.75 -1.04 -10.26
CA ALA A 6 -13.03 -0.34 -11.50
C ALA A 6 -14.53 -0.16 -11.80
N ARG A 7 -15.44 -0.43 -10.85
CA ARG A 7 -16.87 -0.19 -11.10
C ARG A 7 -17.13 1.31 -11.16
N PRO A 8 -17.67 1.84 -12.28
CA PRO A 8 -18.09 3.23 -12.32
C PRO A 8 -19.28 3.44 -11.36
N ALA A 9 -19.38 4.65 -10.82
CA ALA A 9 -20.46 5.03 -9.90
C ALA A 9 -21.86 4.87 -10.54
N VAL A 10 -21.93 4.97 -11.86
CA VAL A 10 -23.15 4.84 -12.67
C VAL A 10 -22.87 3.91 -13.85
N ALA A 11 -23.87 3.14 -14.27
CA ALA A 11 -23.76 2.28 -15.45
C ALA A 11 -23.98 3.10 -16.73
N GLU A 12 -23.03 3.01 -17.67
CA GLU A 12 -23.06 3.76 -18.94
C GLU A 12 -24.30 3.42 -19.79
N GLU A 13 -24.71 2.15 -19.82
CA GLU A 13 -25.93 1.69 -20.49
C GLU A 13 -27.23 2.39 -20.03
N ARG A 14 -27.19 3.01 -18.83
CA ARG A 14 -28.34 3.68 -18.23
C ARG A 14 -28.27 5.20 -18.35
N LEU A 15 -27.20 5.74 -18.94
CA LEU A 15 -26.96 7.15 -19.09
C LEU A 15 -27.16 7.56 -20.56
N GLN A 16 -27.90 8.65 -20.80
CA GLN A 16 -28.09 9.21 -22.13
C GLN A 16 -27.96 10.73 -22.07
N MET A 17 -27.28 11.33 -23.05
CA MET A 17 -27.29 12.78 -23.24
C MET A 17 -28.35 13.18 -24.27
N ARG A 18 -29.12 14.21 -23.97
CA ARG A 18 -30.04 14.85 -24.92
C ARG A 18 -29.32 15.93 -25.72
N ALA A 19 -29.88 16.27 -26.88
CA ALA A 19 -29.38 17.35 -27.73
C ALA A 19 -29.34 18.72 -27.02
N SER A 20 -30.19 18.93 -26.00
CA SER A 20 -30.20 20.13 -25.15
C SER A 20 -29.02 20.23 -24.17
N GLY A 21 -28.22 19.17 -24.02
CA GLY A 21 -27.17 19.08 -23.00
C GLY A 21 -27.64 18.50 -21.66
N ASP A 22 -28.91 18.09 -21.56
CA ASP A 22 -29.45 17.42 -20.38
C ASP A 22 -29.03 15.94 -20.32
N VAL A 23 -28.82 15.45 -19.12
CA VAL A 23 -28.43 14.07 -18.84
C VAL A 23 -29.63 13.30 -18.30
N VAL A 24 -29.98 12.21 -18.98
CA VAL A 24 -31.04 11.29 -18.57
C VAL A 24 -30.41 10.06 -17.95
N LEU A 25 -30.76 9.77 -16.71
CA LEU A 25 -30.36 8.56 -16.00
C LEU A 25 -31.56 7.63 -15.81
N LYS A 26 -31.58 6.50 -16.52
CA LYS A 26 -32.59 5.45 -16.32
C LYS A 26 -32.36 4.77 -14.97
N LEU A 27 -33.38 4.64 -14.14
CA LEU A 27 -33.33 3.93 -12.86
C LEU A 27 -33.30 2.42 -13.09
N LYS A 28 -32.63 1.69 -12.19
CA LYS A 28 -32.60 0.21 -12.26
C LYS A 28 -33.99 -0.33 -11.99
N HIS A 29 -34.64 0.24 -10.98
CA HIS A 29 -35.99 -0.09 -10.53
C HIS A 29 -36.75 1.24 -10.43
N PRO A 30 -37.97 1.33 -10.99
CA PRO A 30 -38.76 2.54 -10.88
C PRO A 30 -39.13 2.80 -9.42
N TYR A 31 -39.34 4.07 -9.09
CA TYR A 31 -39.87 4.46 -7.78
C TYR A 31 -41.35 4.02 -7.63
N SER A 32 -41.87 4.11 -6.41
CA SER A 32 -43.27 3.74 -6.09
C SER A 32 -44.31 4.57 -6.87
N ASP A 33 -43.94 5.79 -7.26
CA ASP A 33 -44.71 6.71 -8.12
C ASP A 33 -44.59 6.39 -9.62
N LYS A 34 -43.90 5.29 -9.98
CA LYS A 34 -43.58 4.85 -11.36
C LYS A 34 -42.55 5.71 -12.09
N THR A 35 -41.91 6.67 -11.42
CA THR A 35 -40.81 7.44 -12.01
C THR A 35 -39.65 6.51 -12.34
N SER A 36 -39.23 6.49 -13.61
CA SER A 36 -38.24 5.53 -14.13
C SER A 36 -36.96 6.19 -14.65
N HIS A 37 -36.97 7.50 -14.89
CA HIS A 37 -35.83 8.26 -15.41
C HIS A 37 -35.64 9.53 -14.58
N LEU A 38 -34.39 9.87 -14.28
CA LEU A 38 -34.01 11.14 -13.69
C LEU A 38 -33.44 12.04 -14.79
N LEU A 39 -33.84 13.31 -14.80
CA LEU A 39 -33.29 14.32 -15.70
C LEU A 39 -32.43 15.28 -14.86
N PHE A 40 -31.23 15.58 -15.36
CA PHE A 40 -30.32 16.54 -14.77
C PHE A 40 -29.81 17.47 -15.86
N SER A 41 -29.55 18.72 -15.52
CA SER A 41 -28.61 19.51 -16.34
C SER A 41 -27.20 18.91 -16.25
N GLY A 42 -26.34 19.21 -17.22
CA GLY A 42 -24.96 18.69 -17.21
C GLY A 42 -24.18 19.05 -15.94
N LEU A 43 -24.37 20.25 -15.40
CA LEU A 43 -23.71 20.70 -14.16
C LEU A 43 -24.27 20.02 -12.91
N GLU A 44 -25.59 19.88 -12.81
CA GLU A 44 -26.22 19.16 -11.68
C GLU A 44 -25.76 17.71 -11.64
N PHE A 45 -25.63 17.06 -12.80
CA PHE A 45 -25.15 15.69 -12.86
C PHE A 45 -23.71 15.57 -12.33
N VAL A 46 -22.82 16.47 -12.75
CA VAL A 46 -21.43 16.51 -12.26
C VAL A 46 -21.37 16.81 -10.76
N GLU A 47 -22.20 17.73 -10.26
CA GLU A 47 -22.30 18.05 -8.84
C GLU A 47 -22.68 16.80 -8.01
N LYS A 48 -23.72 16.08 -8.43
CA LYS A 48 -24.15 14.86 -7.73
C LYS A 48 -23.12 13.73 -7.83
N LEU A 49 -22.38 13.63 -8.94
CA LEU A 49 -21.27 12.69 -9.07
C LEU A 49 -20.10 13.05 -8.14
N ALA A 50 -19.74 14.33 -8.06
CA ALA A 50 -18.66 14.81 -7.21
C ALA A 50 -18.96 14.56 -5.73
N ALA A 51 -20.23 14.63 -5.31
CA ALA A 51 -20.66 14.32 -3.95
C ALA A 51 -20.41 12.85 -3.52
N LEU A 52 -20.24 11.92 -4.47
CA LEU A 52 -19.89 10.53 -4.17
C LEU A 52 -18.40 10.36 -3.82
N VAL A 53 -17.56 11.32 -4.22
CA VAL A 53 -16.13 11.31 -3.89
C VAL A 53 -15.98 11.73 -2.43
N PRO A 54 -15.46 10.87 -1.56
CA PRO A 54 -15.38 11.19 -0.16
C PRO A 54 -14.35 12.29 0.10
N PRO A 55 -14.53 13.09 1.16
CA PRO A 55 -13.60 14.16 1.50
C PRO A 55 -12.19 13.60 1.77
N PRO A 56 -11.14 14.36 1.41
CA PRO A 56 -9.77 13.92 1.64
C PRO A 56 -9.51 13.74 3.14
N ARG A 57 -8.61 12.80 3.47
CA ARG A 57 -8.12 12.51 4.83
C ARG A 57 -9.15 11.90 5.80
N ILE A 58 -10.28 11.39 5.29
CA ILE A 58 -11.24 10.62 6.09
C ILE A 58 -11.02 9.11 5.87
N HIS A 59 -11.06 8.34 6.97
CA HIS A 59 -10.95 6.88 6.89
C HIS A 59 -12.23 6.26 6.33
N LEU A 60 -12.19 5.82 5.08
CA LEU A 60 -13.35 5.29 4.35
C LEU A 60 -13.79 3.90 4.84
N THR A 61 -12.87 3.14 5.44
CA THR A 61 -13.11 1.76 5.85
C THR A 61 -13.03 1.61 7.36
N ARG A 62 -14.10 1.94 8.09
CA ARG A 62 -14.14 1.68 9.53
C ARG A 62 -14.44 0.20 9.78
N PHE A 63 -13.47 -0.53 10.31
CA PHE A 63 -13.66 -1.89 10.79
C PHE A 63 -14.29 -1.88 12.18
N PHE A 64 -15.36 -2.65 12.37
CA PHE A 64 -16.05 -2.82 13.65
C PHE A 64 -16.02 -4.28 14.10
N GLY A 65 -16.32 -4.51 15.38
CA GLY A 65 -16.44 -5.86 15.95
C GLY A 65 -15.15 -6.41 16.56
N CYS A 66 -15.24 -7.66 17.02
CA CYS A 66 -14.18 -8.34 17.77
C CYS A 66 -12.92 -8.62 16.94
N LEU A 67 -13.05 -8.65 15.61
CA LEU A 67 -11.94 -8.78 14.66
C LEU A 67 -11.46 -7.42 14.09
N ALA A 68 -11.93 -6.26 14.54
CA ALA A 68 -11.39 -4.98 14.06
C ALA A 68 -9.92 -4.80 14.53
N PRO A 69 -9.02 -4.20 13.72
CA PRO A 69 -7.59 -4.05 14.07
C PRO A 69 -7.33 -3.42 15.45
N HIS A 70 -8.21 -2.52 15.90
CA HIS A 70 -8.13 -1.82 17.19
C HIS A 70 -9.07 -2.39 18.27
N SER A 71 -9.66 -3.57 18.07
CA SER A 71 -10.54 -4.18 19.08
C SER A 71 -9.76 -4.76 20.26
N LYS A 72 -10.15 -4.42 21.49
CA LYS A 72 -9.49 -4.88 22.73
C LYS A 72 -9.44 -6.40 22.87
N ILE A 73 -10.48 -7.08 22.36
CA ILE A 73 -10.63 -8.54 22.43
C ILE A 73 -9.93 -9.26 21.26
N ARG A 74 -9.47 -8.54 20.23
CA ARG A 74 -8.87 -9.15 19.02
C ARG A 74 -7.68 -10.02 19.35
N SER A 75 -6.84 -9.63 20.31
CA SER A 75 -5.64 -10.38 20.70
C SER A 75 -5.94 -11.73 21.35
N ALA A 76 -7.14 -11.88 21.94
CA ALA A 76 -7.59 -13.15 22.52
C ALA A 76 -8.18 -14.09 21.45
N ILE A 77 -8.72 -13.53 20.36
CA ILE A 77 -9.45 -14.28 19.33
C ILE A 77 -8.54 -14.65 18.15
N VAL A 78 -7.66 -13.75 17.72
CA VAL A 78 -6.79 -13.97 16.56
C VAL A 78 -5.64 -14.91 16.96
N PRO A 79 -5.52 -16.10 16.34
CA PRO A 79 -4.42 -17.01 16.62
C PRO A 79 -3.08 -16.29 16.41
N LYS A 80 -2.24 -16.26 17.44
CA LYS A 80 -0.87 -15.78 17.28
C LYS A 80 -0.16 -16.81 16.40
N LYS A 81 0.19 -16.43 15.17
CA LYS A 81 1.05 -17.26 14.32
C LYS A 81 2.30 -17.58 15.14
N ALA A 82 2.52 -18.87 15.44
CA ALA A 82 3.76 -19.32 16.04
C ALA A 82 4.90 -18.77 15.18
N GLU A 83 5.86 -18.12 15.82
CA GLU A 83 6.99 -17.50 15.13
C GLU A 83 7.86 -18.59 14.51
N VAL A 84 7.45 -19.10 13.35
CA VAL A 84 8.34 -19.81 12.42
C VAL A 84 9.14 -18.74 11.69
N TYR A 85 9.94 -18.01 12.45
CA TYR A 85 11.17 -17.43 11.94
C TYR A 85 12.24 -18.31 12.54
N ALA A 86 12.77 -19.22 11.72
CA ALA A 86 13.99 -19.91 12.04
C ALA A 86 15.02 -18.85 12.44
N CYS A 87 15.32 -18.77 13.73
CA CYS A 87 16.57 -18.21 14.19
C CYS A 87 17.65 -18.95 13.40
N ARG A 88 18.27 -18.27 12.44
CA ARG A 88 19.65 -18.58 12.12
C ARG A 88 20.42 -18.37 13.42
N VAL A 89 20.83 -19.50 13.96
CA VAL A 89 21.70 -19.64 15.12
C VAL A 89 22.96 -18.82 14.83
N TYR A 90 23.12 -17.70 15.53
CA TYR A 90 24.45 -17.22 15.89
C TYR A 90 24.65 -17.63 17.34
N SER A 91 25.41 -18.70 17.49
CA SER A 91 25.95 -19.15 18.76
C SER A 91 26.96 -18.11 19.25
N GLU A 92 26.67 -17.45 20.35
CA GLU A 92 27.70 -17.11 21.32
C GLU A 92 27.20 -17.52 22.70
N GLN A 93 27.94 -18.47 23.26
CA GLN A 93 27.74 -19.04 24.57
C GLN A 93 27.90 -17.95 25.65
N THR A 94 26.95 -17.88 26.58
CA THR A 94 27.25 -17.50 27.98
C THR A 94 26.30 -18.27 28.90
N PRO A 95 26.76 -18.73 30.08
CA PRO A 95 26.15 -19.86 30.78
C PRO A 95 24.97 -19.47 31.68
N ALA A 96 24.10 -20.45 31.84
CA ALA A 96 23.02 -20.63 32.81
C ALA A 96 22.83 -19.55 33.90
N VAL A 97 21.72 -18.82 33.79
CA VAL A 97 21.01 -18.26 34.94
C VAL A 97 19.54 -18.69 34.83
N THR A 98 19.03 -19.24 35.92
CA THR A 98 17.70 -19.80 36.15
C THR A 98 16.55 -18.89 35.68
N PRO A 99 15.41 -19.45 35.22
CA PRO A 99 14.31 -18.66 34.69
C PRO A 99 13.42 -18.13 35.84
N GLU A 100 13.53 -16.84 36.12
CA GLU A 100 12.52 -16.07 36.86
C GLU A 100 11.31 -15.77 35.94
N PRO A 101 10.06 -15.87 36.40
CA PRO A 101 8.87 -15.81 35.57
C PRO A 101 8.40 -14.36 35.37
N ASP A 102 9.25 -13.50 34.82
CA ASP A 102 8.84 -12.13 34.44
C ASP A 102 9.30 -11.81 33.01
N SER A 103 8.89 -12.66 32.08
CA SER A 103 9.03 -12.36 30.65
C SER A 103 7.89 -11.46 30.20
N THR A 104 8.09 -10.15 30.32
CA THR A 104 7.33 -9.18 29.51
C THR A 104 7.37 -9.64 28.04
N PRO A 105 6.24 -9.65 27.31
CA PRO A 105 6.23 -10.14 25.94
C PRO A 105 7.15 -9.26 25.11
N LYS A 106 8.31 -9.82 24.73
CA LYS A 106 9.30 -9.15 23.88
C LYS A 106 8.56 -8.65 22.64
N LYS A 107 8.47 -7.33 22.49
CA LYS A 107 7.86 -6.70 21.31
C LYS A 107 8.51 -7.36 20.08
N LYS A 108 7.68 -7.85 19.14
CA LYS A 108 8.15 -8.39 17.85
C LYS A 108 9.24 -7.46 17.33
N ARG A 109 10.49 -7.95 17.23
CA ARG A 109 11.58 -7.14 16.68
C ARG A 109 11.12 -6.67 15.31
N ARG A 110 11.09 -5.35 15.11
CA ARG A 110 10.83 -4.79 13.80
C ARG A 110 11.91 -5.34 12.87
N MET A 111 11.50 -5.94 11.76
CA MET A 111 12.39 -6.41 10.70
C MET A 111 13.36 -5.30 10.33
N GLY A 112 14.64 -5.63 10.20
CA GLY A 112 15.66 -4.66 9.79
C GLY A 112 15.35 -4.13 8.39
N TRP A 113 15.76 -2.90 8.07
CA TRP A 113 15.53 -2.34 6.73
C TRP A 113 16.13 -3.22 5.61
N ALA A 114 17.32 -3.80 5.83
CA ALA A 114 17.95 -4.71 4.87
C ALA A 114 17.15 -6.01 4.68
N GLU A 115 16.63 -6.61 5.76
CA GLU A 115 15.75 -7.79 5.69
C GLU A 115 14.43 -7.46 4.96
N LEU A 116 13.90 -6.24 5.16
CA LEU A 116 12.70 -5.77 4.49
C LEU A 116 12.93 -5.63 2.98
N LEU A 117 14.08 -5.09 2.56
CA LEU A 117 14.47 -5.00 1.15
C LEU A 117 14.58 -6.38 0.51
N ALA A 118 15.23 -7.32 1.18
CA ALA A 118 15.34 -8.70 0.70
C ALA A 118 13.95 -9.35 0.55
N ARG A 119 13.05 -9.12 1.50
CA ARG A 119 11.71 -9.70 1.48
C ARG A 119 10.76 -9.08 0.45
N VAL A 120 10.80 -7.75 0.28
CA VAL A 120 9.82 -7.02 -0.56
C VAL A 120 10.32 -6.88 -2.00
N PHE A 121 11.62 -6.62 -2.17
CA PHE A 121 12.22 -6.31 -3.48
C PHE A 121 13.20 -7.39 -3.96
N ALA A 122 13.43 -8.46 -3.19
CA ALA A 122 14.45 -9.48 -3.49
C ALA A 122 15.87 -8.92 -3.64
N ILE A 123 16.16 -7.79 -2.97
CA ILE A 123 17.49 -7.17 -2.93
C ILE A 123 18.15 -7.55 -1.60
N ASP A 124 19.13 -8.46 -1.64
CA ASP A 124 19.89 -8.83 -0.44
C ASP A 124 21.12 -7.91 -0.26
N ILE A 125 21.09 -7.12 0.81
CA ILE A 125 22.21 -6.26 1.26
C ILE A 125 22.69 -6.73 2.66
N THR A 126 22.25 -7.90 3.12
CA THR A 126 22.71 -8.48 4.38
C THR A 126 23.97 -9.32 4.20
N THR A 127 24.22 -9.80 2.98
CA THR A 127 25.38 -10.64 2.65
C THR A 127 26.25 -10.01 1.58
N CYS A 128 27.57 -10.11 1.75
CA CYS A 128 28.54 -9.64 0.77
C CYS A 128 28.63 -10.63 -0.40
N PRO A 129 28.50 -10.19 -1.67
CA PRO A 129 28.56 -11.10 -2.81
C PRO A 129 29.95 -11.71 -3.05
N GLN A 130 31.02 -11.08 -2.54
CA GLN A 130 32.40 -11.55 -2.76
C GLN A 130 32.90 -12.48 -1.64
N CYS A 131 32.57 -12.20 -0.38
CA CYS A 131 33.09 -12.96 0.77
C CYS A 131 32.02 -13.66 1.61
N SER A 132 30.73 -13.54 1.26
CA SER A 132 29.58 -14.09 2.01
C SER A 132 29.45 -13.64 3.48
N GLY A 133 30.23 -12.65 3.91
CA GLY A 133 30.14 -12.07 5.25
C GLY A 133 28.90 -11.20 5.45
N GLU A 134 28.54 -10.96 6.72
CA GLU A 134 27.44 -10.08 7.10
C GLU A 134 27.81 -8.61 6.84
N LEU A 135 27.00 -7.91 6.03
CA LEU A 135 27.16 -6.49 5.76
C LEU A 135 26.46 -5.65 6.85
N LYS A 136 27.14 -4.61 7.32
CA LYS A 136 26.60 -3.63 8.27
C LYS A 136 26.66 -2.23 7.66
N VAL A 137 25.62 -1.43 7.89
CA VAL A 137 25.61 -0.02 7.47
C VAL A 137 26.55 0.77 8.38
N CYS A 138 27.67 1.24 7.84
CA CYS A 138 28.65 2.00 8.62
C CYS A 138 28.32 3.50 8.68
N ALA A 139 27.82 4.09 7.60
CA ALA A 139 27.49 5.50 7.51
C ALA A 139 26.50 5.78 6.37
N ALA A 140 25.76 6.89 6.48
CA ALA A 140 24.98 7.47 5.38
C ALA A 140 25.66 8.76 4.92
N ILE A 141 26.17 8.77 3.68
CA ILE A 141 26.85 9.93 3.10
C ILE A 141 25.80 10.79 2.39
N VAL A 142 25.59 12.02 2.85
CA VAL A 142 24.57 12.95 2.33
C VAL A 142 25.20 14.10 1.52
N GLU A 143 26.49 14.36 1.72
CA GLU A 143 27.19 15.47 1.06
C GLU A 143 27.44 15.20 -0.43
N VAL A 144 26.93 16.06 -1.31
CA VAL A 144 26.99 15.89 -2.77
C VAL A 144 28.42 15.85 -3.30
N SER A 145 29.32 16.68 -2.77
CA SER A 145 30.74 16.69 -3.15
C SER A 145 31.43 15.36 -2.82
N ALA A 146 31.15 14.79 -1.65
CA ALA A 146 31.68 13.50 -1.25
C ALA A 146 31.13 12.37 -2.12
N ILE A 147 29.81 12.38 -2.38
CA ILE A 147 29.15 11.41 -3.26
C ILE A 147 29.78 11.42 -4.66
N LYS A 148 29.94 12.60 -5.27
CA LYS A 148 30.56 12.73 -6.60
C LYS A 148 31.99 12.22 -6.65
N LYS A 149 32.81 12.55 -5.63
CA LYS A 149 34.19 12.06 -5.55
C LYS A 149 34.24 10.53 -5.43
N ILE A 150 33.39 9.94 -4.59
CA ILE A 150 33.34 8.49 -4.37
C ILE A 150 32.84 7.78 -5.63
N LEU A 151 31.71 8.20 -6.20
CA LEU A 151 31.14 7.58 -7.40
C LEU A 151 32.08 7.72 -8.60
N GLY A 152 32.70 8.89 -8.78
CA GLY A 152 33.71 9.12 -9.81
C GLY A 152 34.93 8.20 -9.67
N HIS A 153 35.43 7.99 -8.45
CA HIS A 153 36.52 7.05 -8.19
C HIS A 153 36.11 5.59 -8.46
N LEU A 154 34.85 5.23 -8.24
CA LEU A 154 34.31 3.89 -8.49
C LEU A 154 33.88 3.67 -9.96
N GLY A 155 33.93 4.70 -10.81
CA GLY A 155 33.44 4.63 -12.19
C GLY A 155 31.92 4.48 -12.30
N LEU A 156 31.18 4.85 -11.26
CA LEU A 156 29.72 4.79 -11.21
C LEU A 156 29.11 6.14 -11.65
N PRO A 157 27.90 6.14 -12.25
CA PRO A 157 27.23 7.37 -12.64
C PRO A 157 26.93 8.23 -11.41
N ASP A 158 27.34 9.50 -11.44
CA ASP A 158 27.18 10.48 -10.35
C ASP A 158 25.91 11.33 -10.50
N LYS A 159 25.21 11.20 -11.63
CA LYS A 159 23.93 11.88 -11.90
C LYS A 159 22.76 10.93 -11.63
N PRO A 160 21.74 11.37 -10.88
CA PRO A 160 20.52 10.59 -10.72
C PRO A 160 19.82 10.42 -12.09
N PRO A 161 19.09 9.31 -12.30
CA PRO A 161 18.29 9.13 -13.51
C PRO A 161 17.23 10.22 -13.62
N ASP A 162 16.96 10.67 -14.85
CA ASP A 162 15.94 11.68 -15.10
C ASP A 162 14.55 11.19 -14.64
N ILE A 163 13.84 12.02 -13.88
CA ILE A 163 12.49 11.71 -13.41
C ILE A 163 11.55 11.76 -14.61
N SER A 164 11.21 10.59 -15.16
CA SER A 164 10.18 10.49 -16.19
C SER A 164 8.79 10.77 -15.57
N PRO A 165 7.91 11.53 -16.26
CA PRO A 165 6.56 11.80 -15.78
C PRO A 165 5.81 10.49 -15.55
N ALA A 166 4.99 10.44 -14.49
CA ALA A 166 4.17 9.28 -14.18
C ALA A 166 3.17 9.03 -15.33
N ARG A 167 3.49 8.10 -16.23
CA ARG A 167 2.57 7.67 -17.29
C ARG A 167 1.67 6.58 -16.72
N LEU A 168 0.35 6.72 -16.90
CA LEU A 168 -0.52 5.55 -16.81
C LEU A 168 -0.05 4.53 -17.84
N PRO A 169 -0.06 3.21 -17.51
CA PRO A 169 0.17 2.19 -18.52
C PRO A 169 -0.79 2.44 -19.69
N SER A 170 -0.30 2.29 -20.92
CA SER A 170 -1.08 2.52 -22.13
C SER A 170 -2.39 1.74 -22.02
N GLN A 171 -3.53 2.44 -22.00
CA GLN A 171 -4.82 1.76 -22.05
C GLN A 171 -4.87 1.02 -23.38
N MET A 172 -4.88 -0.32 -23.31
CA MET A 172 -5.22 -1.13 -24.47
C MET A 172 -6.63 -0.74 -24.87
N SER A 173 -6.80 -0.24 -26.08
CA SER A 173 -8.10 0.01 -26.68
C SER A 173 -8.87 -1.31 -26.73
N PHE A 174 -9.91 -1.44 -25.93
CA PHE A 174 -10.87 -2.52 -26.09
C PHE A 174 -11.68 -2.22 -27.35
N VAL A 175 -11.43 -3.00 -28.40
CA VAL A 175 -12.23 -3.06 -29.63
C VAL A 175 -13.45 -3.94 -29.37
#